data_AF-A0A0K8QSC5-F1
#
_entry.id   AF-A0A0K8QSC5-F1
#
_cell.length_a   1.000
_cell.length_b   1.000
_cell.length_c   1.000
_cell.angle_alpha   90.00
_cell.angle_beta   90.00
_cell.angle_gamma   90.00
#
_symmetry.space_group_name_H-M   'P 1'
#
loop_
_entity.id
_entity.type
_entity.pdbx_description
1 polymer ?
#
loop_
_entity_poly.entity_id
_entity_poly.type
_entity_poly.pdbx_seq_one_letter_code
_entity_poly.pdbx_strand_id
1 'polypeptide(L)'
;MDTITIIGILVLAAFAIPVAIVMQKQNREKKKLVEMLAQLGQEYQINITEHEAWRNKLIGLDPKSGKAILIIKGADGNDVNIVDLHKFTKCEVEKFAIASETDSSLQAVSQVRIRFTPREKAQKDNHFILFNEESDHTLGVELRIGNDWVEKFSKILKTGLKAA
;
A
#
# COMPACT_ATOMS: atom_id res chain seq x y z
N MET A 1 -45.92 -25.99 -8.74
CA MET A 1 -44.95 -24.89 -8.49
C MET A 1 -45.43 -23.72 -9.32
N ASP A 2 -45.83 -22.63 -8.67
CA ASP A 2 -46.41 -21.50 -9.37
C ASP A 2 -45.31 -20.70 -10.06
N THR A 3 -45.65 -20.09 -11.20
CA THR A 3 -44.74 -19.24 -11.99
C THR A 3 -44.11 -18.13 -11.15
N ILE A 4 -44.85 -17.62 -10.17
CA ILE A 4 -44.37 -16.62 -9.20
C ILE A 4 -43.22 -17.17 -8.35
N THR A 5 -43.31 -18.43 -7.92
CA THR A 5 -42.25 -19.08 -7.13
C THR A 5 -40.99 -19.30 -7.95
N ILE A 6 -41.15 -19.69 -9.22
CA ILE A 6 -40.03 -19.90 -10.15
C ILE A 6 -39.31 -18.57 -10.45
N ILE A 7 -40.07 -17.49 -10.71
CA ILE A 7 -39.51 -16.16 -10.94
C ILE A 7 -38.80 -15.64 -9.68
N GLY A 8 -39.39 -15.83 -8.50
CA GLY A 8 -38.77 -15.44 -7.23
C GLY A 8 -37.42 -16.12 -6.99
N ILE A 9 -37.32 -17.43 -7.28
CA ILE A 9 -36.07 -18.18 -7.17
C ILE A 9 -35.03 -17.66 -8.18
N LEU A 10 -35.44 -17.39 -9.43
CA LEU A 10 -34.57 -16.88 -10.48
C LEU A 10 -33.98 -15.50 -10.14
N VAL A 11 -34.80 -14.59 -9.63
CA VAL A 11 -34.36 -13.25 -9.21
C VAL A 11 -33.42 -13.35 -8.01
N LEU A 12 -33.74 -14.19 -7.02
CA LEU A 12 -32.89 -14.36 -5.84
C LEU A 12 -31.51 -14.96 -6.22
N ALA A 13 -31.49 -15.94 -7.13
CA ALA A 13 -30.25 -16.50 -7.65
C ALA A 13 -29.42 -15.45 -8.41
N ALA A 14 -30.06 -14.57 -9.21
CA ALA A 14 -29.37 -13.53 -9.97
C ALA A 14 -28.60 -12.54 -9.08
N PHE A 15 -29.06 -12.28 -7.85
CA PHE A 15 -28.34 -11.42 -6.89
C PHE A 15 -27.41 -12.20 -5.96
N ALA A 16 -27.80 -13.40 -5.52
CA ALA A 16 -27.00 -14.19 -4.58
C ALA A 16 -25.70 -14.71 -5.22
N ILE A 17 -25.73 -15.10 -6.50
CA ILE A 17 -24.56 -15.68 -7.19
C ILE A 17 -23.41 -14.67 -7.32
N PRO A 18 -23.60 -13.44 -7.84
CA PRO A 18 -22.53 -12.45 -7.92
C PRO A 18 -21.92 -12.11 -6.55
N VAL A 19 -22.76 -11.97 -5.52
CA VAL A 19 -22.32 -11.68 -4.15
C VAL A 19 -21.46 -12.82 -3.60
N ALA A 20 -21.88 -14.08 -3.79
CA ALA A 20 -21.12 -15.24 -3.36
C ALA A 20 -19.76 -15.34 -4.06
N ILE A 21 -19.70 -15.05 -5.38
CA ILE A 21 -18.45 -15.03 -6.16
C ILE A 21 -17.49 -13.96 -5.61
N VAL A 22 -17.99 -12.74 -5.35
CA VAL A 22 -17.19 -11.64 -4.79
C VAL A 22 -16.66 -12.00 -3.40
N MET A 23 -17.48 -12.59 -2.53
CA MET A 23 -17.06 -13.02 -1.19
C MET A 23 -15.97 -14.10 -1.25
N GLN A 24 -16.11 -15.11 -2.12
CA GLN A 24 -15.09 -16.15 -2.27
C GLN A 24 -13.77 -15.58 -2.79
N LYS A 25 -13.83 -14.67 -3.76
CA LYS A 25 -12.64 -13.98 -4.28
C LYS A 25 -11.92 -13.21 -3.18
N GLN A 26 -12.64 -12.41 -2.38
CA GLN A 26 -12.06 -11.67 -1.26
C GLN A 26 -11.38 -12.59 -0.24
N ASN A 27 -12.00 -13.72 0.11
CA ASN A 27 -11.41 -14.65 1.08
C ASN A 27 -10.12 -15.33 0.56
N ARG A 28 -10.06 -15.65 -0.74
CA ARG A 28 -8.84 -16.18 -1.38
C ARG A 28 -7.72 -15.15 -1.41
N GLU A 29 -8.04 -13.91 -1.76
CA GLU A 29 -7.06 -12.81 -1.79
C GLU A 29 -6.49 -12.52 -0.39
N LYS A 30 -7.33 -12.56 0.65
CA LYS A 30 -6.89 -12.42 2.06
C LYS A 30 -5.92 -13.53 2.45
N LYS A 31 -6.22 -14.79 2.12
CA LYS A 31 -5.32 -15.92 2.42
C LYS A 31 -3.98 -15.78 1.71
N LYS A 32 -3.99 -15.44 0.42
CA LYS A 32 -2.76 -15.18 -0.34
C LYS A 32 -1.93 -14.05 0.25
N LEU A 33 -2.56 -12.98 0.75
CA LEU A 33 -1.85 -11.90 1.43
C LEU A 33 -1.17 -12.39 2.72
N VAL A 34 -1.89 -13.15 3.55
CA VAL A 34 -1.32 -13.71 4.79
C VAL A 34 -0.16 -14.64 4.50
N GLU A 35 -0.29 -15.53 3.52
CA GLU A 35 0.78 -16.43 3.10
C GLU A 35 2.00 -15.66 2.56
N MET A 36 1.78 -14.64 1.73
CA MET A 36 2.85 -13.78 1.21
C MET A 36 3.57 -13.02 2.33
N LEU A 37 2.83 -12.45 3.29
CA LEU A 37 3.42 -11.77 4.44
C LEU A 37 4.19 -12.74 5.34
N ALA A 38 3.70 -13.97 5.51
CA ALA A 38 4.39 -15.01 6.26
C ALA A 38 5.69 -15.46 5.58
N GLN A 39 5.68 -15.62 4.26
CA GLN A 39 6.87 -15.95 3.46
C GLN A 39 7.93 -14.84 3.56
N LEU A 40 7.52 -13.59 3.36
CA LEU A 40 8.41 -12.44 3.51
C LEU A 40 8.94 -12.30 4.94
N GLY A 41 8.12 -12.65 5.92
CA GLY A 41 8.54 -12.64 7.30
C GLY A 41 9.62 -13.69 7.63
N GLN A 42 9.57 -14.85 6.98
CA GLN A 42 10.64 -15.85 7.06
C GLN A 42 11.90 -15.40 6.33
N GLU A 43 11.77 -14.85 5.12
CA GLU A 43 12.89 -14.45 4.27
C GLU A 43 13.67 -13.26 4.85
N TYR A 44 12.97 -12.24 5.33
CA TYR A 44 13.58 -10.97 5.79
C TYR A 44 13.64 -10.82 7.31
N GLN A 45 13.18 -11.84 8.06
CA GLN A 45 13.04 -11.82 9.52
C GLN A 45 12.24 -10.60 10.00
N ILE A 46 11.05 -10.39 9.40
CA ILE A 46 10.16 -9.25 9.69
C ILE A 46 8.79 -9.78 10.07
N ASN A 47 8.19 -9.28 11.14
CA ASN A 47 6.82 -9.61 11.47
C ASN A 47 5.89 -8.43 11.19
N ILE A 48 5.31 -8.40 9.99
CA ILE A 48 4.44 -7.30 9.54
C ILE A 48 3.10 -7.42 10.26
N THR A 49 2.92 -6.67 11.35
CA THR A 49 1.67 -6.69 12.13
C THR A 49 0.66 -5.68 11.61
N GLU A 50 1.13 -4.56 11.07
CA GLU A 50 0.29 -3.54 10.44
C GLU A 50 0.54 -3.54 8.95
N HIS A 51 -0.53 -3.59 8.15
CA HIS A 51 -0.44 -3.55 6.69
C HIS A 51 -1.70 -2.94 6.08
N GLU A 52 -1.55 -2.38 4.89
CA GLU A 52 -2.64 -1.90 4.06
C GLU A 52 -2.31 -2.21 2.60
N ALA A 53 -3.28 -2.75 1.87
CA ALA A 53 -3.13 -3.11 0.48
C ALA A 53 -4.08 -2.27 -0.39
N TRP A 54 -3.57 -1.77 -1.51
CA TRP A 54 -4.36 -1.06 -2.52
C TRP A 54 -3.82 -1.42 -3.90
N ARG A 55 -4.71 -1.68 -4.86
CA ARG A 55 -4.33 -2.11 -6.21
C ARG A 55 -3.39 -3.32 -6.16
N ASN A 56 -2.21 -3.20 -6.78
CA ASN A 56 -1.14 -4.18 -6.77
C ASN A 56 -0.08 -3.89 -5.69
N LYS A 57 -0.29 -2.92 -4.79
CA LYS A 57 0.69 -2.50 -3.79
C LYS A 57 0.26 -2.90 -2.37
N LEU A 58 1.24 -3.16 -1.51
CA LEU A 58 1.05 -3.37 -0.08
C LEU A 58 2.11 -2.59 0.68
N ILE A 59 1.70 -1.82 1.68
CA ILE A 59 2.59 -1.19 2.63
C ILE A 59 2.44 -1.90 3.98
N GLY A 60 3.54 -2.01 4.72
CA GLY A 60 3.57 -2.68 6.00
C GLY A 60 4.55 -2.09 6.98
N LEU A 61 4.32 -2.37 8.27
CA LEU A 61 5.19 -2.01 9.38
C LEU A 61 5.31 -3.21 10.32
N ASP A 62 6.54 -3.47 10.73
CA ASP A 62 6.86 -4.23 11.93
C ASP A 62 7.28 -3.25 13.04
N PRO A 63 6.37 -2.96 14.00
CA PRO A 63 6.65 -2.03 15.09
C PRO A 63 7.75 -2.52 16.04
N LYS A 64 8.01 -3.84 16.10
CA LYS A 64 9.02 -4.40 17.00
C LYS A 64 10.42 -4.24 16.45
N SER A 65 10.62 -4.53 15.16
CA SER A 65 11.92 -4.37 14.49
C SER A 65 12.15 -2.97 13.92
N GLY A 66 11.11 -2.13 13.87
CA GLY A 66 11.17 -0.80 13.27
C GLY A 66 11.34 -0.83 11.75
N LYS A 67 11.02 -1.95 11.09
CA LYS A 67 11.14 -2.09 9.64
C LYS A 67 9.82 -1.75 8.95
N ALA A 68 9.89 -0.88 7.96
CA ALA A 68 8.81 -0.56 7.04
C ALA A 68 9.04 -1.28 5.71
N ILE A 69 7.96 -1.65 5.03
CA ILE A 69 8.02 -2.38 3.77
C ILE A 69 6.98 -1.84 2.78
N LEU A 70 7.36 -1.75 1.51
CA LEU A 70 6.46 -1.56 0.38
C LEU A 70 6.68 -2.71 -0.61
N ILE A 71 5.60 -3.35 -1.00
CA ILE A 71 5.60 -4.43 -1.99
C ILE A 71 4.77 -3.96 -3.18
N ILE A 72 5.31 -4.09 -4.39
CA ILE A 72 4.59 -3.86 -5.63
C ILE A 72 4.52 -5.20 -6.36
N LYS A 73 3.30 -5.73 -6.51
CA LYS A 73 3.05 -6.99 -7.21
C LYS A 73 3.15 -6.76 -8.72
N GLY A 74 4.05 -7.48 -9.36
CA GLY A 74 4.23 -7.52 -10.81
C GLY A 74 3.91 -8.90 -11.39
N ALA A 75 3.88 -8.99 -12.73
CA ALA A 75 3.67 -10.26 -13.43
C ALA A 75 4.88 -11.20 -13.31
N ASP A 76 6.09 -10.65 -13.31
CA ASP A 76 7.37 -11.39 -13.29
C ASP A 76 7.97 -11.53 -11.88
N GLY A 77 7.25 -11.06 -10.85
CA GLY A 77 7.72 -11.06 -9.46
C GLY A 77 7.20 -9.87 -8.67
N ASN A 78 7.37 -9.93 -7.36
CA ASN A 78 7.08 -8.82 -6.47
C ASN A 78 8.33 -7.97 -6.29
N ASP A 79 8.24 -6.66 -6.50
CA ASP A 79 9.26 -5.72 -6.07
C ASP A 79 9.07 -5.42 -4.58
N VAL A 80 10.10 -5.65 -3.78
CA VAL A 80 10.06 -5.59 -2.31
C VAL A 80 11.06 -4.56 -1.82
N ASN A 81 10.57 -3.44 -1.34
CA ASN A 81 11.36 -2.35 -0.79
C ASN A 81 11.24 -2.33 0.73
N ILE A 82 12.36 -2.56 1.44
CA ILE A 82 12.42 -2.60 2.91
C ILE A 82 13.30 -1.47 3.42
N VAL A 83 12.80 -0.77 4.44
CA VAL A 83 13.47 0.36 5.07
C VAL A 83 13.51 0.13 6.58
N ASP A 84 14.71 0.21 7.17
CA ASP A 84 14.90 0.24 8.62
C ASP A 84 14.70 1.67 9.11
N LEU A 85 13.58 1.94 9.79
CA LEU A 85 13.22 3.29 10.23
C LEU A 85 14.26 3.86 11.21
N HIS A 86 14.99 3.04 11.96
CA HIS A 86 16.02 3.54 12.89
C HIS A 86 17.17 4.29 12.21
N LYS A 87 17.34 4.11 10.90
CA LYS A 87 18.38 4.79 10.10
C LYS A 87 17.94 6.18 9.60
N PHE A 88 16.70 6.58 9.84
CA PHE A 88 16.12 7.81 9.32
C PHE A 88 15.71 8.76 10.45
N THR A 89 15.67 10.05 10.15
CA THR A 89 15.31 11.11 11.11
C THR A 89 13.87 11.59 10.92
N LYS A 90 13.37 11.53 9.69
CA LYS A 90 12.08 12.04 9.29
C LYS A 90 11.53 11.21 8.14
N CYS A 91 10.20 11.12 8.07
CA CYS A 91 9.48 10.71 6.88
C CYS A 91 8.39 11.72 6.54
N GLU A 92 8.14 11.95 5.26
CA GLU A 92 7.06 12.84 4.79
C GLU A 92 6.48 12.41 3.44
N VAL A 93 5.24 12.81 3.17
CA VAL A 93 4.62 12.60 1.87
C VAL A 93 5.07 13.72 0.94
N GLU A 94 5.69 13.35 -0.18
CA GLU A 94 6.01 14.25 -1.27
C GLU A 94 5.06 14.01 -2.44
N LYS A 95 4.52 15.09 -2.98
CA LYS A 95 3.64 15.10 -4.15
C LYS A 95 4.31 15.91 -5.26
N PHE A 96 4.45 15.29 -6.43
CA PHE A 96 4.96 15.93 -7.63
C PHE A 96 3.78 16.22 -8.55
N ALA A 97 3.74 17.43 -9.09
CA ALA A 97 2.74 17.84 -10.05
C ALA A 97 3.43 18.46 -11.26
N ILE A 98 2.92 18.13 -12.45
CA ILE A 98 3.36 18.68 -13.73
C ILE A 98 2.29 19.66 -14.18
N ALA A 99 2.72 20.87 -14.58
CA ALA A 99 1.83 21.84 -15.17
C ALA A 99 1.41 21.37 -16.58
N SER A 100 0.13 21.48 -16.90
CA SER A 100 -0.33 21.18 -18.26
C SER A 100 0.29 22.16 -19.26
N GLU A 101 0.71 21.67 -20.42
CA GLU A 101 1.20 22.50 -21.51
C GLU A 101 0.13 23.44 -22.07
N THR A 102 -1.16 23.08 -21.91
CA THR A 102 -2.29 23.81 -22.49
C THR A 102 -2.88 24.86 -21.54
N ASP A 103 -2.78 24.63 -20.23
CA ASP A 103 -3.29 25.54 -19.20
C ASP A 103 -2.44 25.43 -17.93
N SER A 104 -1.67 26.47 -17.64
CA SER A 104 -0.80 26.52 -16.46
C SER A 104 -1.55 26.49 -15.12
N SER A 105 -2.88 26.68 -15.14
CA SER A 105 -3.74 26.51 -13.96
C SER A 105 -4.12 25.04 -13.69
N LEU A 106 -3.97 24.15 -14.68
CA LEU A 106 -4.22 22.72 -14.53
C LEU A 106 -2.92 22.00 -14.17
N GLN A 107 -2.84 21.53 -12.92
CA GLN A 107 -1.72 20.71 -12.44
C GLN A 107 -2.15 19.24 -12.33
N ALA A 108 -1.51 18.38 -13.11
CA ALA A 108 -1.67 16.94 -13.01
C ALA A 108 -0.66 16.38 -11.99
N VAL A 109 -1.10 15.45 -11.14
CA VAL A 109 -0.20 14.80 -10.18
C VAL A 109 0.56 13.70 -10.90
N SER A 110 1.88 13.79 -10.94
CA SER A 110 2.72 12.79 -11.61
C SER A 110 3.22 11.71 -10.66
N GLN A 111 3.50 12.06 -9.40
CA GLN A 111 4.03 11.10 -8.43
C GLN A 111 3.58 11.44 -6.99
N VAL A 112 3.29 10.40 -6.21
CA VAL A 112 3.14 10.49 -4.76
C VAL A 112 4.07 9.47 -4.12
N ARG A 113 4.92 9.94 -3.21
CA ARG A 113 5.89 9.08 -2.51
C ARG A 113 6.00 9.43 -1.04
N ILE A 114 6.35 8.46 -0.21
CA ILE A 114 6.86 8.71 1.14
C ILE A 114 8.37 8.80 1.04
N ARG A 115 8.96 9.94 1.39
CA ARG A 115 10.41 10.13 1.46
C ARG A 115 10.89 9.89 2.88
N PHE A 116 11.98 9.17 3.02
CA PHE A 116 12.69 8.95 4.27
C PHE A 116 14.02 9.70 4.23
N THR A 117 14.22 10.64 5.16
CA THR A 117 15.46 11.43 5.28
C THR A 117 16.43 10.69 6.20
N PRO A 118 17.60 10.24 5.69
CA PRO A 118 18.53 9.45 6.46
C PRO A 118 19.16 10.29 7.58
N ARG A 119 19.57 9.61 8.66
CA ARG A 119 20.29 10.24 9.76
C ARG A 119 21.70 10.65 9.36
N GLU A 120 22.33 9.85 8.51
CA GLU A 120 23.63 10.13 7.92
C GLU A 120 23.45 10.91 6.62
N LYS A 121 23.97 12.16 6.58
CA LYS A 121 23.89 13.02 5.39
C LYS A 121 24.59 12.45 4.14
N ALA A 122 25.45 11.44 4.32
CA ALA A 122 26.14 10.75 3.23
C ALA A 122 25.28 9.66 2.56
N GLN A 123 24.19 9.22 3.20
CA GLN A 123 23.27 8.26 2.62
C GLN A 123 22.24 8.98 1.73
N LYS A 124 21.85 8.32 0.64
CA LYS A 124 20.78 8.81 -0.23
C LYS A 124 19.42 8.61 0.44
N ASP A 125 18.48 9.50 0.13
CA ASP A 125 17.10 9.36 0.55
C ASP A 125 16.50 8.06 0.00
N ASN A 126 15.74 7.36 0.84
CA ASN A 126 14.92 6.23 0.41
C ASN A 126 13.49 6.70 0.22
N HIS A 127 12.75 6.08 -0.70
CA HIS A 127 11.41 6.48 -1.03
C HIS A 127 10.50 5.29 -1.33
N PHE A 128 9.27 5.37 -0.82
CA PHE A 128 8.18 4.46 -1.17
C PHE A 128 7.28 5.14 -2.19
N ILE A 129 7.29 4.64 -3.44
CA ILE A 129 6.47 5.19 -4.53
C ILE A 129 5.04 4.63 -4.41
N LEU A 130 4.13 5.45 -3.89
CA LEU A 130 2.73 5.08 -3.72
C LEU A 130 1.97 5.20 -5.04
N PHE A 131 2.29 6.23 -5.83
CA PHE A 131 1.71 6.53 -7.14
C PHE A 131 2.80 7.04 -8.08
N ASN A 132 2.80 6.58 -9.33
CA ASN A 132 3.55 7.15 -10.45
C ASN A 132 2.70 7.08 -11.72
N GLU A 133 2.44 8.20 -12.39
CA GLU A 133 1.59 8.32 -13.58
C GLU A 133 1.96 7.36 -14.73
N GLU A 134 3.25 7.03 -14.86
CA GLU A 134 3.73 6.09 -15.87
C GLU A 134 3.22 4.66 -15.63
N SER A 135 3.10 4.28 -14.35
CA SER A 135 2.74 2.93 -13.90
C SER A 135 1.30 2.81 -13.39
N ASP A 136 0.75 3.91 -12.87
CA ASP A 136 -0.52 4.01 -12.18
C ASP A 136 -1.41 4.96 -12.98
N HIS A 137 -2.35 4.42 -13.76
CA HIS A 137 -3.16 5.23 -14.68
C HIS A 137 -4.01 6.33 -14.02
N THR A 138 -4.30 6.22 -12.72
CA THR A 138 -5.15 7.19 -11.99
C THR A 138 -4.66 7.39 -10.57
N LEU A 139 -4.77 8.60 -10.02
CA LEU A 139 -4.58 8.85 -8.58
C LEU A 139 -5.90 8.58 -7.85
N GLY A 140 -5.85 7.85 -6.74
CA GLY A 140 -6.99 7.53 -5.89
C GLY A 140 -6.68 7.74 -4.41
N VAL A 141 -6.43 6.66 -3.69
CA VAL A 141 -6.30 6.64 -2.23
C VAL A 141 -4.87 6.91 -1.72
N GLU A 142 -3.90 7.05 -2.62
CA GLU A 142 -2.47 7.04 -2.32
C GLU A 142 -2.05 8.22 -1.44
N LEU A 143 -2.67 9.39 -1.57
CA LEU A 143 -2.41 10.53 -0.69
C LEU A 143 -2.88 10.27 0.74
N ARG A 144 -4.07 9.67 0.92
CA ARG A 144 -4.58 9.29 2.24
C ARG A 144 -3.65 8.25 2.87
N ILE A 145 -3.33 7.19 2.12
CA ILE A 145 -2.42 6.13 2.57
C ILE A 145 -1.06 6.72 2.96
N GLY A 146 -0.50 7.61 2.13
CA GLY A 146 0.76 8.27 2.44
C GLY A 146 0.73 9.00 3.79
N ASN A 147 -0.31 9.80 4.04
CA ASN A 147 -0.44 10.55 5.28
C ASN A 147 -0.61 9.62 6.49
N ASP A 148 -1.53 8.65 6.40
CA ASP A 148 -1.80 7.69 7.49
C ASP A 148 -0.53 6.93 7.88
N TRP A 149 0.27 6.52 6.89
CA TRP A 149 1.49 5.74 7.12
C TRP A 149 2.67 6.59 7.57
N VAL A 150 2.79 7.84 7.12
CA VAL A 150 3.77 8.78 7.67
C VAL A 150 3.54 9.03 9.16
N GLU A 151 2.29 9.12 9.62
CA GLU A 151 2.01 9.23 11.05
C GLU A 151 2.49 8.01 11.84
N LYS A 152 2.24 6.81 11.32
CA LYS A 152 2.68 5.56 11.94
C LYS A 152 4.20 5.46 11.99
N PHE A 153 4.88 5.69 10.85
CA PHE A 153 6.34 5.65 10.77
C PHE A 153 6.97 6.71 11.68
N SER A 154 6.42 7.92 11.72
CA SER A 154 6.91 9.01 12.57
C SER A 154 6.88 8.67 14.06
N LYS A 155 5.93 7.87 14.53
CA LYS A 155 5.89 7.40 15.94
C LYS A 155 7.07 6.49 16.27
N ILE A 156 7.43 5.60 15.34
CA ILE A 156 8.58 4.69 15.49
C ILE A 156 9.89 5.47 15.41
N LEU A 157 10.02 6.38 14.43
CA LEU A 157 11.19 7.25 14.27
C LEU A 157 11.50 8.04 15.54
N LYS A 158 10.48 8.67 16.15
CA LYS A 158 10.64 9.43 17.41
C LYS A 158 11.05 8.56 18.59
N THR A 159 10.61 7.30 18.62
CA THR A 159 10.97 6.36 19.68
C THR A 159 12.43 5.91 19.55
N GLY A 160 12.87 5.60 18.31
CA GLY A 160 14.27 5.29 18.03
C GLY A 160 15.24 6.45 18.31
N LEU A 161 14.77 7.70 18.14
CA LEU A 161 15.55 8.90 18.47
C LEU A 161 15.74 9.14 19.97
N LYS A 162 14.83 8.67 20.82
CA LYS A 162 14.96 8.81 22.29
C LYS A 162 15.85 7.75 22.94
N ALA A 163 16.05 6.62 22.24
CA ALA A 163 16.83 5.49 22.73
C ALA A 163 18.31 5.53 22.28
N ALA A 164 18.70 6.50 21.45
CA ALA A 164 20.04 6.70 20.91
C ALA A 164 20.67 7.97 21.47
#